data_AF-A0A937WHE2-F1
#
_entry.id   AF-A0A937WHE2-F1
#
_cell.length_a   1.000
_cell.length_b   1.000
_cell.length_c   1.000
_cell.angle_alpha   90.00
_cell.angle_beta   90.00
_cell.angle_gamma   90.00
#
_symmetry.space_group_name_H-M   'P 1'
#
loop_
_entity.id
_entity.type
_entity.pdbx_description
1 polymer ?
#
loop_
_entity_poly.entity_id
_entity_poly.type
_entity_poly.pdbx_seq_one_letter_code
_entity_poly.pdbx_strand_id
1 'polypeptide(L)'
;MDIEVMLGAKERVACRLFAVRVPDEVAKLRRCKMIQEAQRKGRKIALKSLKVASFSVLYCNIPAEMLTMKEAFVLMRTRWQIELIFKLWKNHGCIDEWRSEKPWRRICEVYAKLVAMIIQHWILLSSCWQDPDRSLFKAVKTIKRHAISLASAFASFNEQRLIEVLETIQRCLSLGCRINKRKTKPHNYQLLLDINDIP
;
A
#
# COMPACT_ATOMS: atom_id res chain seq x y z
N MET A 1 -1.09 21.26 13.79
CA MET A 1 -0.97 22.50 13.01
C MET A 1 -1.39 22.18 11.60
N ASP A 2 -2.29 22.98 11.04
CA ASP A 2 -2.80 22.88 9.67
C ASP A 2 -2.80 24.30 9.12
N ILE A 3 -2.00 24.56 8.08
CA ILE A 3 -1.81 25.89 7.49
C ILE A 3 -1.73 25.79 5.99
N GLU A 4 -2.22 26.79 5.28
CA GLU A 4 -2.04 26.91 3.83
C GLU A 4 -0.65 27.45 3.50
N VAL A 5 -0.02 26.87 2.47
CA VAL A 5 1.34 27.17 2.03
C VAL A 5 1.44 27.06 0.51
N MET A 6 2.34 27.86 -0.08
CA MET A 6 2.68 27.79 -1.49
C MET A 6 3.97 26.98 -1.70
N LEU A 7 3.85 25.77 -2.25
CA LEU A 7 4.95 24.81 -2.37
C LEU A 7 5.52 24.76 -3.78
N GLY A 8 6.85 24.69 -3.91
CA GLY A 8 7.58 24.62 -5.18
C GLY A 8 8.51 25.82 -5.41
N ALA A 9 9.57 25.62 -6.21
CA ALA A 9 10.57 26.66 -6.46
C ALA A 9 10.21 27.56 -7.67
N LYS A 10 9.66 26.97 -8.73
CA LYS A 10 9.24 27.66 -9.96
C LYS A 10 7.72 27.79 -10.00
N GLU A 11 7.03 26.66 -10.04
CA GLU A 11 5.57 26.61 -9.93
C GLU A 11 5.19 26.52 -8.46
N ARG A 12 4.38 27.49 -8.01
CA ARG A 12 3.91 27.60 -6.63
C ARG A 12 2.52 27.00 -6.55
N VAL A 13 2.43 25.78 -6.06
CA VAL A 13 1.17 25.05 -5.88
C VAL A 13 0.61 25.36 -4.49
N ALA A 14 -0.66 25.75 -4.44
CA ALA A 14 -1.37 25.91 -3.18
C ALA A 14 -1.56 24.53 -2.52
N CYS A 15 -1.05 24.39 -1.29
CA CYS A 15 -1.08 23.18 -0.51
C CYS A 15 -1.37 23.51 0.96
N ARG A 16 -1.70 22.50 1.74
CA ARG A 16 -1.79 22.54 3.20
C ARG A 16 -0.59 21.81 3.80
N LEU A 17 -0.04 22.37 4.86
CA LEU A 17 1.02 21.79 5.66
C LEU A 17 0.43 21.33 6.99
N PHE A 18 0.47 20.02 7.22
CA PHE A 18 0.11 19.40 8.47
C PHE A 18 1.35 19.11 9.29
N ALA A 19 1.37 19.51 10.56
CA ALA A 19 2.43 19.16 11.50
C ALA A 19 1.85 18.68 12.83
N VAL A 20 2.26 17.48 13.24
CA VAL A 20 1.90 16.86 14.52
C VAL A 20 3.17 16.54 15.29
N ARG A 21 3.21 16.93 16.57
CA ARG A 21 4.34 16.63 17.45
C ARG A 21 4.40 15.12 17.72
N VAL A 22 5.58 14.54 17.61
CA VAL A 22 5.80 13.13 17.96
C VAL A 22 6.26 12.99 19.41
N PRO A 23 6.07 11.82 20.05
CA PRO A 23 6.61 11.56 21.38
C PRO A 23 8.12 11.83 21.44
N ASP A 24 8.61 12.34 22.58
CA ASP A 24 10.00 12.79 22.71
C ASP A 24 11.02 11.67 22.49
N GLU A 25 10.66 10.42 22.83
CA GLU A 25 11.47 9.23 22.52
C GLU A 25 11.67 9.05 21.01
N VAL A 26 10.59 9.20 20.23
CA VAL A 26 10.62 9.11 18.76
C VAL A 26 11.44 10.28 18.19
N ALA A 27 11.25 11.49 18.71
CA ALA A 27 12.02 12.67 18.30
C ALA A 27 13.52 12.48 18.56
N LYS A 28 13.91 11.97 19.73
CA LYS A 28 15.30 11.65 20.09
C LYS A 28 15.90 10.63 19.12
N LEU A 29 15.18 9.53 18.86
CA LEU A 29 15.63 8.50 17.92
C LEU A 29 15.81 9.06 16.49
N ARG A 30 14.88 9.89 16.01
CA ARG A 30 14.98 10.56 14.71
C ARG A 30 16.21 11.47 14.63
N ARG A 31 16.45 12.29 15.66
CA ARG A 31 17.63 13.16 15.74
C ARG A 31 18.93 12.36 15.70
N CYS A 32 19.04 11.28 16.47
CA CYS A 32 20.21 10.39 16.46
C CYS A 32 20.48 9.83 15.06
N LYS A 33 19.45 9.32 14.36
CA LYS A 33 19.59 8.79 13.00
C LYS A 33 20.04 9.86 12.00
N MET A 34 19.46 11.06 12.08
CA MET A 34 19.84 12.17 11.20
C MET A 34 21.31 12.59 11.41
N ILE A 35 21.79 12.62 12.65
CA ILE A 35 23.19 12.95 12.97
C ILE A 35 24.12 11.86 12.42
N GLN A 36 23.81 10.59 12.66
CA GLN A 36 24.60 9.46 12.15
C GLN A 36 24.69 9.46 10.62
N GLU A 37 23.56 9.71 9.94
CA GLU A 37 23.53 9.78 8.48
C GLU A 37 24.33 10.97 7.94
N ALA A 38 24.25 12.13 8.61
CA ALA A 38 25.02 13.31 8.24
C ALA A 38 26.52 13.07 8.40
N GLN A 39 26.95 12.44 9.52
CA GLN A 39 28.34 12.05 9.76
C GLN A 39 28.85 11.08 8.69
N ARG A 40 28.09 10.02 8.39
CA ARG A 40 28.45 9.05 7.34
C ARG A 40 28.61 9.71 5.97
N LYS A 41 27.87 10.76 5.70
CA LYS A 41 27.92 11.53 4.43
C LYS A 41 28.89 12.73 4.49
N GLY A 42 29.63 12.93 5.59
CA GLY A 42 30.55 14.05 5.78
C GLY A 42 29.87 15.43 5.81
N ARG A 43 28.58 15.50 6.18
CA ARG A 43 27.79 16.74 6.18
C ARG A 43 27.52 17.23 7.60
N LYS A 44 27.49 18.56 7.78
CA LYS A 44 27.00 19.19 9.01
C LYS A 44 25.47 19.34 8.94
N ILE A 45 24.78 19.00 10.02
CA ILE A 45 23.33 19.15 10.12
C ILE A 45 22.96 20.50 10.75
N ALA A 46 22.01 21.21 10.14
CA ALA A 46 21.51 22.46 10.69
C ALA A 46 20.61 22.22 11.91
N LEU A 47 20.69 23.11 12.91
CA LEU A 47 19.83 23.06 14.10
C LEU A 47 18.33 23.10 13.74
N LYS A 48 17.96 23.86 12.70
CA LYS A 48 16.58 23.92 12.19
C LYS A 48 16.08 22.53 11.76
N SER A 49 16.91 21.74 11.09
CA SER A 49 16.56 20.38 10.67
C SER A 49 16.35 19.44 11.86
N LEU A 50 17.14 19.59 12.93
CA LEU A 50 16.96 18.82 14.16
C LEU A 50 15.67 19.19 14.91
N LYS A 51 15.20 20.44 14.80
CA LYS A 51 13.90 20.87 15.37
C LYS A 51 12.74 20.16 14.66
N VAL A 52 12.79 20.06 13.33
CA VAL A 52 11.75 19.40 12.51
C VAL A 52 11.59 17.92 12.88
N ALA A 53 12.64 17.25 13.36
CA ALA A 53 12.57 15.85 13.81
C ALA A 53 11.55 15.59 14.93
N SER A 54 11.15 16.63 15.67
CA SER A 54 10.11 16.58 16.72
C SER A 54 8.70 16.54 16.15
N PHE A 55 8.54 16.65 14.83
CA PHE A 55 7.25 16.68 14.15
C PHE A 55 7.18 15.59 13.07
N SER A 56 5.99 15.06 12.85
CA SER A 56 5.62 14.43 11.59
C SER A 56 4.95 15.50 10.74
N VAL A 57 5.52 15.76 9.56
CA VAL A 57 5.06 16.81 8.65
C VAL A 57 4.52 16.15 7.38
N LEU A 58 3.36 16.60 6.90
CA LEU A 58 2.73 16.18 5.66
C LEU A 58 2.34 17.41 4.86
N TYR A 59 2.47 17.33 3.54
CA TYR A 59 1.96 18.33 2.61
C TYR A 59 0.84 17.69 1.80
N CYS A 60 -0.26 18.41 1.62
CA CYS A 60 -1.44 17.89 0.94
C CYS A 60 -2.13 19.01 0.18
N ASN A 61 -2.49 18.80 -1.07
CA ASN A 61 -3.26 19.74 -1.89
C ASN A 61 -4.77 19.47 -1.85
N ILE A 62 -5.24 18.61 -0.93
CA ILE A 62 -6.65 18.31 -0.77
C ILE A 62 -7.30 19.40 0.10
N PRO A 63 -8.43 20.00 -0.32
CA PRO A 63 -9.12 21.03 0.45
C PRO A 63 -9.53 20.57 1.85
N ALA A 64 -9.71 21.54 2.77
CA ALA A 64 -10.04 21.27 4.17
C ALA A 64 -11.41 20.60 4.35
N GLU A 65 -12.32 20.85 3.41
CA GLU A 65 -13.68 20.31 3.36
C GLU A 65 -13.70 18.81 3.03
N MET A 66 -12.65 18.30 2.37
CA MET A 66 -12.56 16.89 1.96
C MET A 66 -11.64 16.04 2.83
N LEU A 67 -10.66 16.67 3.49
CA LEU A 67 -9.67 15.93 4.27
C LEU A 67 -9.18 16.74 5.46
N THR A 68 -9.48 16.23 6.65
CA THR A 68 -8.96 16.74 7.91
C THR A 68 -7.50 16.32 8.10
N MET A 69 -6.78 17.06 8.96
CA MET A 69 -5.41 16.71 9.35
C MET A 69 -5.31 15.27 9.90
N LYS A 70 -6.31 14.85 10.70
CA LYS A 70 -6.32 13.52 11.33
C LYS A 70 -6.42 12.42 10.28
N GLU A 71 -7.37 12.53 9.37
CA GLU A 71 -7.56 11.59 8.26
C GLU A 71 -6.33 11.53 7.36
N ALA A 72 -5.71 12.68 7.07
CA ALA A 72 -4.50 12.74 6.26
C ALA A 72 -3.36 11.90 6.86
N PHE A 73 -3.19 11.92 8.19
CA PHE A 73 -2.19 11.08 8.85
C PHE A 73 -2.55 9.59 8.86
N VAL A 74 -3.83 9.22 8.86
CA VAL A 74 -4.25 7.83 8.69
C VAL A 74 -4.02 7.37 7.25
N LEU A 75 -4.43 8.16 6.26
CA LEU A 75 -4.16 7.92 4.84
C LEU A 75 -2.66 7.81 4.56
N MET A 76 -1.81 8.63 5.17
CA MET A 76 -0.36 8.50 5.03
C MET A 76 0.18 7.13 5.44
N ARG A 77 -0.50 6.40 6.32
CA ARG A 77 -0.13 5.03 6.71
C ARG A 77 -0.44 4.02 5.60
N THR A 78 -1.34 4.34 4.67
CA THR A 78 -1.67 3.46 3.52
C THR A 78 -0.57 3.50 2.45
N ARG A 79 0.37 4.45 2.50
CA ARG A 79 1.51 4.52 1.58
C ARG A 79 2.27 3.19 1.46
N TRP A 80 2.40 2.44 2.54
CA TRP A 80 3.09 1.14 2.53
C TRP A 80 2.29 0.02 1.83
N GLN A 81 1.02 0.20 1.52
CA GLN A 81 0.18 -0.82 0.87
C GLN A 81 0.73 -1.18 -0.51
N ILE A 82 1.24 -0.21 -1.28
CA ILE A 82 1.85 -0.49 -2.58
C ILE A 82 3.09 -1.39 -2.45
N GLU A 83 3.89 -1.19 -1.40
CA GLU A 83 5.05 -2.04 -1.13
C GLU A 83 4.62 -3.46 -0.74
N LEU A 84 3.49 -3.61 -0.03
CA LEU A 84 2.91 -4.93 0.25
C LEU A 84 2.39 -5.62 -1.01
N ILE A 85 1.80 -4.87 -1.95
CA ILE A 85 1.39 -5.41 -3.26
C ILE A 85 2.62 -5.91 -4.03
N PHE A 86 3.69 -5.11 -4.13
CA PHE A 86 4.92 -5.55 -4.79
C PHE A 86 5.57 -6.75 -4.10
N LYS A 87 5.60 -6.76 -2.77
CA LYS A 87 6.11 -7.91 -2.00
C LYS A 87 5.28 -9.17 -2.28
N LEU A 88 3.98 -9.02 -2.41
CA LEU A 88 3.08 -10.11 -2.75
C LEU A 88 3.31 -10.60 -4.19
N TRP A 89 3.50 -9.71 -5.16
CA TRP A 89 3.82 -10.09 -6.55
C TRP A 89 5.16 -10.81 -6.67
N LYS A 90 6.19 -10.38 -5.93
CA LYS A 90 7.48 -11.09 -5.86
C LYS A 90 7.31 -12.47 -5.22
N ASN A 91 6.72 -12.53 -4.02
CA ASN A 91 6.61 -13.78 -3.26
C ASN A 91 5.70 -14.84 -3.91
N HIS A 92 4.58 -14.44 -4.51
CA HIS A 92 3.58 -15.37 -5.04
C HIS A 92 3.57 -15.48 -6.57
N GLY A 93 3.94 -14.40 -7.25
CA GLY A 93 4.03 -14.30 -8.71
C GLY A 93 5.45 -14.48 -9.27
N CYS A 94 6.49 -14.46 -8.42
CA CYS A 94 7.89 -14.64 -8.81
C CYS A 94 8.30 -13.73 -9.98
N ILE A 95 7.82 -12.48 -9.96
CA ILE A 95 8.02 -11.50 -11.05
C ILE A 95 9.50 -11.13 -11.27
N ASP A 96 10.34 -11.36 -10.26
CA ASP A 96 11.77 -11.10 -10.21
C ASP A 96 12.63 -12.36 -10.41
N GLU A 97 12.02 -13.47 -10.79
CA GLU A 97 12.71 -14.72 -11.12
C GLU A 97 12.47 -15.07 -12.59
N TRP A 98 13.42 -15.73 -13.24
CA TRP A 98 13.28 -16.25 -14.61
C TRP A 98 14.22 -17.41 -14.84
N ARG A 99 13.84 -18.31 -15.74
CA ARG A 99 14.66 -19.51 -16.03
C ARG A 99 15.58 -19.35 -17.23
N SER A 100 15.26 -18.44 -18.14
CA SER A 100 16.02 -18.29 -19.38
C SER A 100 17.18 -17.32 -19.24
N GLU A 101 18.30 -17.62 -19.90
CA GLU A 101 19.42 -16.67 -20.05
C GLU A 101 19.23 -15.71 -21.23
N LYS A 102 18.37 -16.06 -22.19
CA LYS A 102 18.13 -15.25 -23.39
C LYS A 102 17.35 -13.98 -23.02
N PRO A 103 17.87 -12.76 -23.28
CA PRO A 103 17.23 -11.51 -22.86
C PRO A 103 15.77 -11.37 -23.30
N TRP A 104 15.46 -11.70 -24.55
CA TRP A 104 14.10 -11.63 -25.10
C TRP A 104 13.11 -12.56 -24.41
N ARG A 105 13.54 -13.76 -24.00
CA ARG A 105 12.71 -14.71 -23.25
C ARG A 105 12.45 -14.21 -21.84
N ARG A 106 13.44 -13.58 -21.19
CA ARG A 106 13.26 -12.94 -19.87
C ARG A 106 12.21 -11.84 -19.93
N ILE A 107 12.30 -10.96 -20.92
CA ILE A 107 11.35 -9.86 -21.11
C ILE A 107 9.92 -10.40 -21.33
N CYS A 108 9.77 -11.42 -22.20
CA CYS A 108 8.48 -12.06 -22.43
C CYS A 108 7.90 -12.71 -21.15
N GLU A 109 8.73 -13.43 -20.38
CA GLU A 109 8.34 -14.04 -19.10
C GLU A 109 7.90 -12.97 -18.09
N VAL A 110 8.62 -11.84 -17.99
CA VAL A 110 8.26 -10.73 -17.11
C VAL A 110 6.92 -10.13 -17.52
N TYR A 111 6.68 -9.86 -18.80
CA TYR A 111 5.39 -9.34 -19.26
C TYR A 111 4.24 -10.31 -18.98
N ALA A 112 4.42 -11.61 -19.25
CA ALA A 112 3.41 -12.62 -18.95
C ALA A 112 3.07 -12.67 -17.45
N LYS A 113 4.09 -12.59 -16.58
CA LYS A 113 3.88 -12.54 -15.12
C LYS A 113 3.18 -11.25 -14.69
N LEU A 114 3.53 -10.10 -15.26
CA LEU A 114 2.86 -8.83 -14.95
C LEU A 114 1.38 -8.86 -15.34
N VAL A 115 1.04 -9.39 -16.53
CA VAL A 115 -0.36 -9.59 -16.94
C VAL A 115 -1.09 -10.50 -15.95
N ALA A 116 -0.49 -11.63 -15.56
CA ALA A 116 -1.08 -12.51 -14.55
C ALA A 116 -1.29 -11.81 -13.20
N MET A 117 -0.35 -10.94 -12.77
CA MET A 117 -0.49 -10.16 -11.54
C MET A 117 -1.61 -9.12 -11.62
N ILE A 118 -1.81 -8.49 -12.79
CA ILE A 118 -2.91 -7.57 -13.03
C ILE A 118 -4.25 -8.31 -12.95
N ILE A 119 -4.38 -9.46 -13.63
CA ILE A 119 -5.60 -10.29 -13.57
C ILE A 119 -5.90 -10.72 -12.13
N GLN A 120 -4.89 -11.25 -11.42
CA GLN A 120 -5.01 -11.63 -10.01
C GLN A 120 -5.43 -10.44 -9.15
N HIS A 121 -4.88 -9.24 -9.40
CA HIS A 121 -5.25 -8.04 -8.66
C HIS A 121 -6.69 -7.63 -8.91
N TRP A 122 -7.17 -7.67 -10.16
CA TRP A 122 -8.57 -7.40 -10.47
C TRP A 122 -9.54 -8.38 -9.80
N ILE A 123 -9.18 -9.66 -9.71
CA ILE A 123 -9.99 -10.64 -8.97
C ILE A 123 -10.06 -10.28 -7.47
N LEU A 124 -8.96 -9.82 -6.86
CA LEU A 124 -8.98 -9.33 -5.47
C LEU A 124 -9.90 -8.11 -5.33
N LEU A 125 -9.81 -7.18 -6.27
CA LEU A 125 -10.59 -5.95 -6.26
C LEU A 125 -12.10 -6.25 -6.37
N SER A 126 -12.49 -7.12 -7.30
CA SER A 126 -13.89 -7.50 -7.49
C SER A 126 -14.44 -8.37 -6.35
N SER A 127 -13.60 -9.16 -5.70
CA SER A 127 -14.08 -10.15 -4.71
C SER A 127 -14.10 -9.65 -3.28
N CYS A 128 -13.05 -8.97 -2.82
CA CYS A 128 -12.84 -8.71 -1.39
C CYS A 128 -12.37 -7.29 -1.06
N TRP A 129 -12.43 -6.35 -2.00
CA TRP A 129 -12.01 -4.96 -1.77
C TRP A 129 -12.87 -4.22 -0.74
N GLN A 130 -14.19 -4.48 -0.77
CA GLN A 130 -15.14 -3.85 0.14
C GLN A 130 -14.97 -4.30 1.60
N ASP A 131 -14.24 -5.40 1.83
CA ASP A 131 -13.95 -5.94 3.16
C ASP A 131 -12.54 -5.54 3.59
N PRO A 132 -12.36 -4.44 4.35
CA PRO A 132 -11.04 -3.88 4.62
C PRO A 132 -10.22 -4.74 5.61
N ASP A 133 -10.84 -5.72 6.26
CA ASP A 133 -10.19 -6.68 7.16
C ASP A 133 -9.61 -7.90 6.43
N ARG A 134 -9.63 -7.94 5.09
CA ARG A 134 -9.11 -9.06 4.30
C ARG A 134 -7.61 -8.98 4.08
N SER A 135 -6.95 -10.12 4.23
CA SER A 135 -5.53 -10.33 3.99
C SER A 135 -5.30 -10.67 2.53
N LEU A 136 -4.73 -9.72 1.78
CA LEU A 136 -4.34 -9.93 0.38
C LEU A 136 -3.42 -11.16 0.21
N PHE A 137 -2.51 -11.40 1.17
CA PHE A 137 -1.63 -12.58 1.16
C PHE A 137 -2.38 -13.91 1.26
N LYS A 138 -3.41 -14.00 2.12
CA LYS A 138 -4.24 -15.21 2.20
C LYS A 138 -5.10 -15.34 0.94
N ALA A 139 -5.69 -14.24 0.48
CA ALA A 139 -6.57 -14.20 -0.67
C ALA A 139 -5.87 -14.65 -1.96
N VAL A 140 -4.64 -14.20 -2.19
CA VAL A 140 -3.85 -14.62 -3.36
C VAL A 140 -3.51 -16.10 -3.34
N LYS A 141 -3.27 -16.70 -2.17
CA LYS A 141 -3.10 -18.16 -2.08
C LYS A 141 -4.36 -18.90 -2.52
N THR A 142 -5.54 -18.40 -2.18
CA THR A 142 -6.82 -18.94 -2.65
C THR A 142 -6.95 -18.79 -4.16
N ILE A 143 -6.72 -17.60 -4.73
CA ILE A 143 -6.78 -17.37 -6.19
C ILE A 143 -5.81 -18.30 -6.92
N LYS A 144 -4.57 -18.44 -6.41
CA LYS A 144 -3.55 -19.32 -6.99
C LYS A 144 -3.98 -20.79 -7.04
N ARG A 145 -4.74 -21.27 -6.05
CA ARG A 145 -5.31 -22.64 -6.08
C ARG A 145 -6.31 -22.84 -7.21
N HIS A 146 -6.99 -21.78 -7.64
CA HIS A 146 -7.94 -21.79 -8.76
C HIS A 146 -7.32 -21.35 -10.09
N ALA A 147 -6.01 -21.10 -10.16
CA ALA A 147 -5.36 -20.55 -11.37
C ALA A 147 -5.51 -21.47 -12.60
N ILE A 148 -5.41 -22.80 -12.42
CA ILE A 148 -5.60 -23.76 -13.51
C ILE A 148 -7.07 -23.75 -13.97
N SER A 149 -8.03 -23.69 -13.04
CA SER A 149 -9.45 -23.60 -13.38
C SER A 149 -9.78 -22.32 -14.15
N LEU A 150 -9.20 -21.18 -13.74
CA LEU A 150 -9.32 -19.92 -14.47
C LEU A 150 -8.75 -20.01 -15.88
N ALA A 151 -7.52 -20.54 -16.02
CA ALA A 151 -6.87 -20.67 -17.31
C ALA A 151 -7.63 -21.61 -18.25
N SER A 152 -8.12 -22.75 -17.72
CA SER A 152 -8.93 -23.71 -18.48
C SER A 152 -10.28 -23.13 -18.88
N ALA A 153 -10.96 -22.40 -17.99
CA ALA A 153 -12.23 -21.75 -18.30
C ALA A 153 -12.05 -20.68 -19.39
N PHE A 154 -11.03 -19.82 -19.25
CA PHE A 154 -10.70 -18.81 -20.25
C PHE A 154 -10.38 -19.43 -21.61
N ALA A 155 -9.54 -20.49 -21.65
CA ALA A 155 -9.18 -21.16 -22.89
C ALA A 155 -10.34 -21.93 -23.56
N SER A 156 -11.40 -22.23 -22.81
CA SER A 156 -12.60 -22.90 -23.37
C SER A 156 -13.53 -21.96 -24.14
N PHE A 157 -13.26 -20.64 -24.11
CA PHE A 157 -14.14 -19.60 -24.68
C PHE A 157 -15.59 -19.68 -24.20
N ASN A 158 -15.81 -20.31 -23.03
CA ASN A 158 -17.10 -20.44 -22.39
C ASN A 158 -17.21 -19.42 -21.25
N GLU A 159 -17.97 -18.36 -21.49
CA GLU A 159 -18.19 -17.28 -20.54
C GLU A 159 -18.81 -17.78 -19.23
N GLN A 160 -19.80 -18.67 -19.31
CA GLN A 160 -20.48 -19.21 -18.14
C GLN A 160 -19.51 -19.95 -17.22
N ARG A 161 -18.62 -20.77 -17.78
CA ARG A 161 -17.60 -21.48 -17.00
C ARG A 161 -16.62 -20.53 -16.32
N LEU A 162 -16.28 -19.42 -16.97
CA LEU A 162 -15.40 -18.42 -16.38
C LEU A 162 -16.09 -17.71 -15.21
N ILE A 163 -17.37 -17.35 -15.36
CA ILE A 163 -18.19 -16.77 -14.30
C ILE A 163 -18.28 -17.72 -13.10
N GLU A 164 -18.59 -18.99 -13.31
CA GLU A 164 -18.69 -20.00 -12.23
C GLU A 164 -17.40 -20.13 -11.42
N VAL A 165 -16.24 -20.08 -12.09
CA VAL A 165 -14.93 -20.10 -11.42
C VAL A 165 -14.71 -18.83 -10.62
N LEU A 166 -15.03 -17.65 -11.17
CA LEU A 166 -14.91 -16.37 -10.48
C LEU A 166 -15.83 -16.29 -9.25
N GLU A 167 -17.08 -16.72 -9.37
CA GLU A 167 -18.04 -16.80 -8.26
C GLU A 167 -17.56 -17.77 -7.17
N THR A 168 -16.96 -18.90 -7.57
CA THR A 168 -16.36 -19.84 -6.62
C THR A 168 -15.20 -19.21 -5.87
N ILE A 169 -14.32 -18.49 -6.56
CA ILE A 169 -13.23 -17.73 -5.91
C ILE A 169 -13.82 -16.69 -4.95
N GLN A 170 -14.81 -15.92 -5.39
CA GLN A 170 -15.45 -14.89 -4.57
C GLN A 170 -16.06 -15.47 -3.29
N ARG A 171 -16.77 -16.60 -3.37
CA ARG A 171 -17.30 -17.33 -2.20
C ARG A 171 -16.19 -17.81 -1.25
N CYS A 172 -15.10 -18.35 -1.78
CA CYS A 172 -13.96 -18.75 -0.95
C CYS A 172 -13.30 -17.55 -0.24
N LEU A 173 -13.23 -16.40 -0.91
CA LEU A 173 -12.64 -15.18 -0.36
C LEU A 173 -13.55 -14.49 0.66
N SER A 174 -14.88 -14.55 0.48
CA SER A 174 -15.85 -13.97 1.40
C SER A 174 -15.89 -14.70 2.75
N LEU A 175 -15.77 -16.04 2.74
CA LEU A 175 -15.75 -16.87 3.94
C LEU A 175 -14.38 -16.86 4.66
N GLY A 176 -13.31 -16.50 3.95
CA GLY A 176 -11.93 -16.68 4.42
C GLY A 176 -11.12 -15.40 4.55
N CYS A 177 -9.80 -15.59 4.61
CA CYS A 177 -8.79 -14.54 4.44
C CYS A 177 -8.80 -13.37 5.44
N ARG A 178 -9.52 -13.42 6.55
CA ARG A 178 -9.58 -12.32 7.54
C ARG A 178 -8.26 -12.07 8.28
N ILE A 179 -8.07 -10.82 8.69
CA ILE A 179 -7.01 -10.31 9.56
C ILE A 179 -7.59 -10.08 10.96
N ASN A 180 -7.02 -10.74 11.97
CA ASN A 180 -7.43 -10.54 13.36
C ASN A 180 -7.15 -9.10 13.81
N LYS A 181 -8.12 -8.50 14.51
CA LYS A 181 -7.97 -7.17 15.12
C LYS A 181 -6.82 -7.17 16.13
N ARG A 182 -6.12 -6.04 16.23
CA ARG A 182 -5.09 -5.81 17.24
C ARG A 182 -5.54 -4.69 18.20
N LYS A 183 -5.31 -4.91 19.50
CA LYS A 183 -5.64 -3.93 20.56
C LYS A 183 -4.56 -2.86 20.75
N THR A 184 -3.29 -3.26 20.77
CA THR A 184 -2.17 -2.35 21.14
C THR A 184 -1.65 -1.50 19.99
N LYS A 185 -1.58 -2.07 18.79
CA LYS A 185 -1.16 -1.39 17.55
C LYS A 185 -2.15 -1.74 16.45
N PRO A 186 -3.24 -0.96 16.32
CA PRO A 186 -4.30 -1.26 15.36
C PRO A 186 -3.76 -1.31 13.93
N HIS A 187 -4.32 -2.22 13.15
CA HIS A 187 -4.07 -2.28 11.71
C HIS A 187 -4.60 -1.02 11.02
N ASN A 188 -4.09 -0.75 9.82
CA ASN A 188 -4.53 0.41 9.04
C ASN A 188 -6.05 0.37 8.80
N TYR A 189 -6.61 -0.79 8.44
CA TYR A 189 -8.04 -0.93 8.24
C TYR A 189 -8.88 -0.57 9.47
N GLN A 190 -8.38 -0.87 10.68
CA GLN A 190 -9.07 -0.50 11.93
C GLN A 190 -9.11 1.03 12.04
N LEU A 191 -7.97 1.69 11.80
CA LEU A 191 -7.89 3.15 11.84
C LEU A 191 -8.73 3.83 10.75
N LEU A 192 -8.90 3.20 9.58
CA LEU A 192 -9.75 3.71 8.50
C LEU A 192 -11.24 3.61 8.84
N LEU A 193 -11.65 2.52 9.48
CA LEU A 193 -13.03 2.36 9.93
C LEU A 193 -13.36 3.30 11.10
N ASP A 194 -12.43 3.46 12.05
CA ASP A 194 -12.58 4.33 13.22
C ASP A 194 -12.63 5.83 12.86
N ILE A 195 -12.33 6.22 11.62
CA ILE A 195 -12.47 7.62 11.15
C ILE A 195 -13.93 8.04 11.07
N ASN A 196 -14.82 7.14 10.65
CA ASN A 196 -16.24 7.43 10.41
C ASN A 196 -17.09 7.42 11.70
N ASP A 197 -16.56 6.89 12.80
CA ASP A 197 -17.28 6.70 14.07
C ASP A 197 -17.18 7.92 15.03
N ILE A 198 -16.90 9.12 14.50
CA ILE A 198 -16.75 10.33 15.30
C ILE A 198 -17.72 11.38 14.76
N PRO A 199 -18.65 11.90 15.59
CA PRO A 199 -19.62 12.91 15.18
C PRO A 199 -18.95 14.22 14.75
#